data_AF-A0A7Z7IB51-F1
#
_entry.id   AF-A0A7Z7IB51-F1
#
_cell.length_a   1.000
_cell.length_b   1.000
_cell.length_c   1.000
_cell.angle_alpha   90.00
_cell.angle_beta   90.00
_cell.angle_gamma   90.00
#
_symmetry.space_group_name_H-M   'P 1'
#
loop_
_entity.id
_entity.type
_entity.pdbx_description
1 polymer ?
#
loop_
_entity_poly.entity_id
_entity_poly.type
_entity_poly.pdbx_seq_one_letter_code
_entity_poly.pdbx_strand_id
1 'polypeptide(L)'
;MDSTILIHEEGNADPSSSPFESRKHLFMHVSDTVMKGSVEFSHLCVKGTFAEGGYVERGGTSIALNYYRSIYIHHCRFVNKSQMNMANEYIVSAQVQHNEFDSTCRDMARFRSSWNCFIAQNRFLHCDDDAVALHQAVYVSGTGNIREGIIVADNTFEDTCGIHILGGRVVNVHDNILRRVKQTVISIDSDSSEGVNPMFAINVHDNQIFDSIIRPDSFPQSQFACIGVNYGGVYGRPTGSPAPMENQSGTQTFLAPYAYRDVQGGASTYPGMFGINIHDNLIQRTLPTVANYSAWGVGQCFSVSGFVDPPVTDAELRPSAGIVVQSDARAIRIHGNTISCASYGVILDSPTRNFSGIGSKIYDNLFYDCVLGGIQINSPGAQQNMQIWIDGNEFNLDPYCLSANRGAAGSWQADSGPYGVACNGVSGLLVTGNVFSNLGAPLSGSVSAMWNARGNWARCQPNVTGFSTLNKGIGNIPVVGDRFTIDTFYSDPTQSNYQTPMNTSSFSNESSGMPTAGFWMAGTFVRNVNTAVAAYGYYRLTTGSGNVSGTDWKTVSLS
;
A
#
# COMPACT_ATOMS: atom_id res chain seq x y z
N MET A 1 -18.23 32.74 5.17
CA MET A 1 -18.38 32.82 6.63
C MET A 1 -17.57 34.02 7.10
N ASP A 2 -18.18 34.96 7.83
CA ASP A 2 -17.47 36.04 8.52
C ASP A 2 -16.87 35.48 9.82
N SER A 3 -15.78 34.71 9.69
CA SER A 3 -15.07 34.15 10.85
C SER A 3 -14.26 35.24 11.55
N THR A 4 -14.32 35.30 12.89
CA THR A 4 -13.36 36.09 13.67
C THR A 4 -11.94 35.58 13.38
N ILE A 5 -11.07 36.48 12.92
CA ILE A 5 -9.67 36.16 12.63
C ILE A 5 -8.85 36.42 13.90
N LEU A 6 -8.27 35.35 14.44
CA LEU A 6 -7.28 35.40 15.50
C LEU A 6 -5.89 35.35 14.85
N ILE A 7 -5.09 36.40 15.08
CA ILE A 7 -3.68 36.42 14.68
C ILE A 7 -2.86 35.75 15.77
N HIS A 8 -2.14 34.69 15.41
CA HIS A 8 -1.22 34.02 16.31
C HIS A 8 0.23 34.42 15.96
N GLU A 9 0.78 35.35 16.75
CA GLU A 9 2.20 35.73 16.66
C GLU A 9 3.11 34.69 17.32
N GLU A 10 3.58 33.71 16.55
CA GLU A 10 4.31 32.51 17.01
C GLU A 10 5.70 32.82 17.64
N GLY A 11 6.14 34.08 17.62
CA GLY A 11 7.41 34.49 18.23
C GLY A 11 8.63 33.99 17.45
N ASN A 12 9.76 33.80 18.14
CA ASN A 12 11.05 33.42 17.55
C ASN A 12 11.68 32.19 18.25
N ALA A 13 10.89 31.42 19.00
CA ALA A 13 11.41 30.23 19.66
C ALA A 13 11.85 29.22 18.59
N ASP A 14 13.02 28.61 18.75
CA ASP A 14 13.50 27.54 17.87
C ASP A 14 12.90 26.20 18.34
N PRO A 15 12.08 25.53 17.52
CA PRO A 15 11.50 24.22 17.82
C PRO A 15 12.47 23.14 18.28
N SER A 16 13.72 23.20 17.81
CA SER A 16 14.72 22.17 18.06
C SER A 16 15.41 22.29 19.43
N SER A 17 15.37 23.50 20.01
CA SER A 17 16.13 23.82 21.23
C SER A 17 15.27 24.40 22.36
N SER A 18 14.07 24.91 22.06
CA SER A 18 13.18 25.51 23.04
C SER A 18 12.21 24.48 23.64
N PRO A 19 12.08 24.37 24.98
CA PRO A 19 11.07 23.53 25.62
C PRO A 19 9.67 23.82 25.07
N PHE A 20 8.84 22.79 24.90
CA PHE A 20 7.52 22.93 24.27
C PHE A 20 6.67 23.99 24.97
N GLU A 21 6.65 23.95 26.30
CA GLU A 21 5.85 24.84 27.16
C GLU A 21 6.34 26.29 27.17
N SER A 22 7.56 26.55 26.70
CA SER A 22 8.13 27.90 26.61
C SER A 22 7.79 28.61 25.30
N ARG A 23 7.17 27.92 24.35
CA ARG A 23 6.80 28.45 23.03
C ARG A 23 5.53 29.30 23.13
N LYS A 24 5.28 30.13 22.13
CA LYS A 24 4.04 30.91 22.07
C LYS A 24 2.90 30.04 21.54
N HIS A 25 1.90 29.83 22.39
CA HIS A 25 0.68 29.11 22.06
C HIS A 25 -0.51 30.06 22.19
N LEU A 26 -1.55 29.89 21.36
CA LEU A 26 -2.75 30.73 21.45
C LEU A 26 -3.71 30.22 22.53
N PHE A 27 -4.00 28.92 22.52
CA PHE A 27 -4.76 28.23 23.55
C PHE A 27 -3.89 27.14 24.16
N MET A 28 -3.58 27.27 25.45
CA MET A 28 -2.62 26.39 26.11
C MET A 28 -3.14 25.85 27.43
N HIS A 29 -3.02 24.54 27.57
CA HIS A 29 -3.01 23.86 28.85
C HIS A 29 -2.23 22.56 28.72
N VAL A 30 -1.02 22.52 29.26
CA VAL A 30 -0.11 21.37 29.14
C VAL A 30 0.14 20.67 30.48
N SER A 31 -0.72 20.90 31.48
CA SER A 31 -0.59 20.21 32.77
C SER A 31 -1.20 18.81 32.69
N ASP A 32 -0.44 17.82 33.16
CA ASP A 32 -0.79 16.40 33.10
C ASP A 32 -1.40 15.84 34.40
N THR A 33 -1.86 16.73 35.28
CA THR A 33 -2.22 16.34 36.66
C THR A 33 -3.71 16.22 36.91
N VAL A 34 -4.56 16.89 36.12
CA VAL A 34 -6.01 16.94 36.35
C VAL A 34 -6.77 16.86 35.03
N MET A 35 -7.61 15.84 34.91
CA MET A 35 -8.57 15.71 33.80
C MET A 35 -9.62 16.82 33.85
N LYS A 36 -9.70 17.59 32.78
CA LYS A 36 -10.66 18.68 32.59
C LYS A 36 -11.96 18.20 31.94
N GLY A 37 -12.94 19.11 31.91
CA GLY A 37 -14.20 18.91 31.20
C GLY A 37 -14.02 18.87 29.68
N SER A 38 -15.00 19.43 28.97
CA SER A 38 -14.98 19.52 27.51
C SER A 38 -14.69 20.96 27.07
N VAL A 39 -14.07 21.11 25.90
CA VAL A 39 -13.85 22.41 25.26
C VAL A 39 -14.19 22.30 23.78
N GLU A 40 -14.76 23.39 23.24
CA GLU A 40 -15.13 23.51 21.84
C GLU A 40 -14.46 24.74 21.22
N PHE A 41 -13.94 24.57 20.02
CA PHE A 41 -13.52 25.63 19.12
C PHE A 41 -14.38 25.54 17.87
N SER A 42 -15.16 26.58 17.58
CA SER A 42 -15.98 26.58 16.37
C SER A 42 -16.07 27.95 15.69
N HIS A 43 -16.12 27.91 14.35
CA HIS A 43 -16.25 29.10 13.49
C HIS A 43 -15.13 30.13 13.65
N LEU A 44 -13.91 29.67 13.94
CA LEU A 44 -12.72 30.50 14.12
C LEU A 44 -11.81 30.45 12.89
N CYS A 45 -11.15 31.56 12.57
CA CYS A 45 -10.00 31.55 11.67
C CYS A 45 -8.75 31.90 12.49
N VAL A 46 -7.77 31.00 12.52
CA VAL A 46 -6.46 31.25 13.15
C VAL A 46 -5.42 31.42 12.06
N LYS A 47 -4.85 32.61 11.96
CA LYS A 47 -3.78 32.93 11.01
C LYS A 47 -2.45 33.06 11.75
N GLY A 48 -1.47 32.26 11.36
CA GLY A 48 -0.08 32.40 11.80
C GLY A 48 0.70 33.45 11.02
N THR A 49 2.02 33.41 11.18
CA THR A 49 2.94 34.40 10.57
C THR A 49 4.01 33.75 9.70
N PHE A 50 3.79 32.54 9.19
CA PHE A 50 4.84 31.79 8.49
C PHE A 50 5.33 32.50 7.21
N ALA A 51 4.41 32.86 6.32
CA ALA A 51 4.72 33.56 5.09
C ALA A 51 5.28 34.98 5.37
N GLU A 52 4.64 35.73 6.27
CA GLU A 52 5.10 37.06 6.69
C GLU A 52 6.47 37.02 7.40
N GLY A 53 6.79 35.87 8.00
CA GLY A 53 8.04 35.60 8.69
C GLY A 53 9.16 35.09 7.78
N GLY A 54 8.97 35.07 6.47
CA GLY A 54 9.96 34.65 5.48
C GLY A 54 10.11 33.13 5.36
N TYR A 55 9.06 32.36 5.67
CA TYR A 55 9.05 30.90 5.65
C TYR A 55 10.11 30.26 6.57
N VAL A 56 10.25 30.82 7.77
CA VAL A 56 11.13 30.28 8.82
C VAL A 56 10.28 29.55 9.86
N GLU A 57 10.60 28.29 10.14
CA GLU A 57 9.97 27.51 11.20
C GLU A 57 10.17 28.21 12.56
N ARG A 58 9.08 28.47 13.27
CA ARG A 58 9.10 29.11 14.60
C ARG A 58 8.20 28.31 15.54
N GLY A 59 8.65 28.14 16.77
CA GLY A 59 7.99 27.30 17.75
C GLY A 59 6.66 27.86 18.21
N GLY A 60 5.67 26.98 18.37
CA GLY A 60 4.34 27.36 18.84
C GLY A 60 3.25 26.49 18.23
N THR A 61 2.06 26.57 18.82
CA THR A 61 0.90 25.82 18.34
C THR A 61 -0.38 26.59 18.64
N SER A 62 -1.35 26.60 17.73
CA SER A 62 -2.61 27.31 17.98
C SER A 62 -3.37 26.70 19.15
N ILE A 63 -3.46 25.37 19.20
CA ILE A 63 -4.16 24.64 20.26
C ILE A 63 -3.23 23.58 20.85
N ALA A 64 -2.79 23.79 22.10
CA ALA A 64 -1.96 22.85 22.84
C ALA A 64 -2.67 22.46 24.15
N LEU A 65 -3.44 21.37 24.11
CA LEU A 65 -4.32 20.96 25.22
C LEU A 65 -4.05 19.53 25.66
N ASN A 66 -3.79 19.39 26.96
CA ASN A 66 -3.54 18.12 27.64
C ASN A 66 -4.67 17.84 28.65
N TYR A 67 -5.01 16.54 28.80
CA TYR A 67 -5.92 16.01 29.82
C TYR A 67 -7.33 16.63 29.79
N TYR A 68 -8.05 16.48 28.67
CA TYR A 68 -9.47 16.83 28.56
C TYR A 68 -10.35 15.61 28.33
N ARG A 69 -11.56 15.61 28.91
CA ARG A 69 -12.57 14.60 28.59
C ARG A 69 -12.98 14.66 27.13
N SER A 70 -13.14 15.87 26.59
CA SER A 70 -13.46 16.02 25.18
C SER A 70 -12.90 17.31 24.59
N ILE A 71 -12.45 17.23 23.35
CA ILE A 71 -12.11 18.39 22.52
C ILE A 71 -12.92 18.30 21.22
N TYR A 72 -13.60 19.39 20.90
CA TYR A 72 -14.40 19.56 19.69
C TYR A 72 -13.82 20.73 18.88
N ILE A 73 -13.43 20.48 17.63
CA ILE A 73 -12.89 21.49 16.71
C ILE A 73 -13.69 21.41 15.41
N HIS A 74 -14.57 22.39 15.17
CA HIS A 74 -15.53 22.33 14.07
C HIS A 74 -15.58 23.63 13.28
N HIS A 75 -15.65 23.56 11.94
CA HIS A 75 -15.80 24.76 11.09
C HIS A 75 -14.72 25.83 11.34
N CYS A 76 -13.52 25.41 11.73
CA CYS A 76 -12.37 26.29 11.91
C CYS A 76 -11.49 26.30 10.66
N ARG A 77 -10.76 27.40 10.50
CA ARG A 77 -9.75 27.55 9.46
C ARG A 77 -8.40 27.88 10.10
N PHE A 78 -7.36 27.14 9.74
CA PHE A 78 -6.00 27.40 10.20
C PHE A 78 -5.08 27.63 9.01
N VAL A 79 -4.37 28.76 8.99
CA VAL A 79 -3.57 29.18 7.82
C VAL A 79 -2.21 29.73 8.22
N ASN A 80 -1.19 29.50 7.39
CA ASN A 80 0.15 30.09 7.48
C ASN A 80 0.83 29.87 8.85
N LYS A 81 0.85 28.63 9.35
CA LYS A 81 1.46 28.27 10.63
C LYS A 81 2.92 27.90 10.47
N SER A 82 3.76 28.46 11.34
CA SER A 82 5.21 28.25 11.27
C SER A 82 5.69 26.99 11.99
N GLN A 83 4.84 26.35 12.79
CA GLN A 83 5.09 25.00 13.33
C GLN A 83 3.85 24.13 13.17
N MET A 84 2.97 24.04 14.19
CA MET A 84 1.83 23.12 14.23
C MET A 84 0.52 23.87 14.42
N ASN A 85 -0.58 23.30 13.94
CA ASN A 85 -1.92 23.81 14.23
C ASN A 85 -2.41 23.38 15.61
N MET A 86 -2.28 22.09 15.91
CA MET A 86 -2.65 21.54 17.21
C MET A 86 -1.64 20.48 17.67
N ALA A 87 -1.51 20.34 18.99
CA ALA A 87 -0.65 19.39 19.66
C ALA A 87 -1.33 19.02 20.98
N ASN A 88 -2.27 18.09 20.90
CA ASN A 88 -3.11 17.71 22.03
C ASN A 88 -2.68 16.36 22.60
N GLU A 89 -2.84 16.16 23.90
CA GLU A 89 -2.46 14.91 24.56
C GLU A 89 -3.46 14.44 25.61
N TYR A 90 -3.61 13.13 25.80
CA TYR A 90 -4.49 12.54 26.84
C TYR A 90 -5.95 12.99 26.73
N ILE A 91 -6.50 12.98 25.51
CA ILE A 91 -7.89 13.32 25.26
C ILE A 91 -8.73 12.05 25.23
N VAL A 92 -9.85 11.98 25.95
CA VAL A 92 -10.71 10.78 25.98
C VAL A 92 -11.60 10.67 24.74
N SER A 93 -11.97 11.81 24.16
CA SER A 93 -12.73 11.89 22.91
C SER A 93 -12.36 13.17 22.16
N ALA A 94 -11.85 13.03 20.94
CA ALA A 94 -11.49 14.17 20.10
C ALA A 94 -12.30 14.14 18.80
N GLN A 95 -12.90 15.28 18.44
CA GLN A 95 -13.57 15.46 17.16
C GLN A 95 -12.95 16.67 16.45
N VAL A 96 -12.43 16.45 15.26
CA VAL A 96 -11.93 17.49 14.36
C VAL A 96 -12.68 17.35 13.06
N GLN A 97 -13.68 18.20 12.84
CA GLN A 97 -14.57 18.06 11.69
C GLN A 97 -14.85 19.36 10.93
N HIS A 98 -15.05 19.26 9.62
CA HIS A 98 -15.44 20.41 8.79
C HIS A 98 -14.45 21.58 8.85
N ASN A 99 -13.17 21.31 9.11
CA ASN A 99 -12.14 22.34 9.18
C ASN A 99 -11.35 22.45 7.87
N GLU A 100 -10.67 23.58 7.70
CA GLU A 100 -9.68 23.79 6.66
C GLU A 100 -8.31 24.07 7.30
N PHE A 101 -7.29 23.33 6.86
CA PHE A 101 -5.89 23.53 7.24
C PHE A 101 -5.11 23.86 5.97
N ASP A 102 -4.33 24.94 5.99
CA ASP A 102 -3.54 25.36 4.84
C ASP A 102 -2.18 25.92 5.28
N SER A 103 -1.11 25.47 4.63
CA SER A 103 0.23 26.04 4.73
C SER A 103 0.76 26.00 6.17
N THR A 104 1.03 24.79 6.64
CA THR A 104 1.59 24.51 7.98
C THR A 104 2.88 23.72 7.85
N CYS A 105 3.95 24.18 8.49
CA CYS A 105 5.26 23.51 8.43
C CYS A 105 5.22 22.06 8.90
N ARG A 106 4.55 21.83 10.03
CA ARG A 106 4.48 20.56 10.74
C ARG A 106 3.03 20.06 10.83
N ASP A 107 2.74 19.27 11.85
CA ASP A 107 1.48 18.58 11.98
C ASP A 107 0.26 19.51 12.01
N MET A 108 -0.79 19.15 11.27
CA MET A 108 -2.03 19.90 11.23
C MET A 108 -3.04 19.42 12.26
N ALA A 109 -3.35 18.12 12.31
CA ALA A 109 -4.25 17.53 13.30
C ALA A 109 -3.50 16.50 14.14
N ARG A 110 -2.78 16.96 15.17
CA ARG A 110 -2.01 16.10 16.07
C ARG A 110 -2.75 15.80 17.37
N PHE A 111 -2.89 14.51 17.67
CA PHE A 111 -3.27 13.99 18.97
C PHE A 111 -2.31 12.89 19.38
N ARG A 112 -1.74 13.03 20.58
CA ARG A 112 -0.88 12.03 21.16
C ARG A 112 -1.57 11.38 22.35
N SER A 113 -1.38 10.08 22.53
CA SER A 113 -1.89 9.31 23.65
C SER A 113 -3.37 9.63 23.99
N SER A 114 -4.23 9.69 22.96
CA SER A 114 -5.64 10.06 23.06
C SER A 114 -6.56 8.96 22.51
N TRP A 115 -7.74 8.80 23.11
CA TRP A 115 -8.76 7.83 22.69
C TRP A 115 -9.79 8.48 21.77
N ASN A 116 -10.49 7.64 21.00
CA ASN A 116 -11.69 8.02 20.25
C ASN A 116 -11.46 9.31 19.44
N CYS A 117 -10.40 9.31 18.64
CA CYS A 117 -10.02 10.43 17.79
C CYS A 117 -10.74 10.30 16.45
N PHE A 118 -11.67 11.21 16.20
CA PHE A 118 -12.47 11.28 14.98
C PHE A 118 -12.05 12.52 14.18
N ILE A 119 -11.27 12.30 13.12
CA ILE A 119 -10.79 13.34 12.21
C ILE A 119 -11.53 13.16 10.88
N ALA A 120 -12.59 13.95 10.65
CA ALA A 120 -13.44 13.70 9.49
C ALA A 120 -13.95 14.94 8.76
N GLN A 121 -14.18 14.81 7.46
CA GLN A 121 -14.81 15.86 6.65
C GLN A 121 -14.01 17.18 6.67
N ASN A 122 -12.69 17.10 6.80
CA ASN A 122 -11.78 18.25 6.75
C ASN A 122 -11.10 18.36 5.38
N ARG A 123 -10.53 19.54 5.13
CA ARG A 123 -9.64 19.79 4.00
C ARG A 123 -8.24 20.14 4.51
N PHE A 124 -7.24 19.40 4.08
CA PHE A 124 -5.83 19.62 4.40
C PHE A 124 -5.07 20.00 3.12
N LEU A 125 -4.41 21.15 3.15
CA LEU A 125 -3.64 21.71 2.04
C LEU A 125 -2.24 22.09 2.52
N HIS A 126 -1.21 21.78 1.74
CA HIS A 126 0.15 22.32 1.95
C HIS A 126 0.71 22.05 3.35
N CYS A 127 1.22 20.84 3.55
CA CYS A 127 1.95 20.44 4.75
C CYS A 127 3.34 19.93 4.39
N ASP A 128 4.31 20.10 5.28
CA ASP A 128 5.64 19.47 5.15
C ASP A 128 5.96 18.50 6.30
N ASP A 129 4.93 18.07 7.00
CA ASP A 129 4.93 16.95 7.95
C ASP A 129 3.52 16.35 7.96
N ASP A 130 3.19 15.51 8.93
CA ASP A 130 1.93 14.75 8.97
C ASP A 130 0.68 15.65 9.00
N ALA A 131 -0.17 15.60 7.97
CA ALA A 131 -1.46 16.32 8.00
C ALA A 131 -2.34 15.83 9.16
N VAL A 132 -2.32 14.53 9.43
CA VAL A 132 -2.97 13.92 10.60
C VAL A 132 -1.94 13.05 11.31
N ALA A 133 -1.68 13.35 12.59
CA ALA A 133 -0.69 12.65 13.42
C ALA A 133 -1.35 12.11 14.69
N LEU A 134 -1.53 10.79 14.79
CA LEU A 134 -2.24 10.12 15.89
C LEU A 134 -1.34 9.09 16.55
N HIS A 135 -0.57 9.52 17.55
CA HIS A 135 0.56 8.73 18.06
C HIS A 135 0.35 8.28 19.50
N GLN A 136 0.87 7.12 19.88
CA GLN A 136 1.03 6.72 21.27
C GLN A 136 2.44 7.10 21.77
N ALA A 137 2.55 7.96 22.79
CA ALA A 137 3.87 8.30 23.34
C ALA A 137 4.45 7.14 24.19
N VAL A 138 5.77 6.93 24.12
CA VAL A 138 6.45 5.86 24.90
C VAL A 138 6.34 6.03 26.41
N TYR A 139 6.30 7.25 26.93
CA TYR A 139 6.23 7.49 28.37
C TYR A 139 4.82 7.24 28.96
N VAL A 140 3.81 7.03 28.10
CA VAL A 140 2.45 6.69 28.54
C VAL A 140 2.34 5.19 28.69
N SER A 141 2.54 4.70 29.92
CA SER A 141 2.65 3.27 30.23
C SER A 141 1.63 2.77 31.25
N GLY A 142 1.37 1.45 31.24
CA GLY A 142 0.49 0.77 32.19
C GLY A 142 -0.87 0.34 31.62
N THR A 143 -1.54 -0.57 32.33
CA THR A 143 -2.85 -1.12 31.93
C THR A 143 -3.89 0.01 31.82
N GLY A 144 -4.67 0.01 30.73
CA GLY A 144 -5.64 1.08 30.44
C GLY A 144 -5.04 2.39 29.92
N ASN A 145 -3.71 2.48 29.78
CA ASN A 145 -3.03 3.68 29.28
C ASN A 145 -2.71 3.65 27.78
N ILE A 146 -2.92 2.51 27.12
CA ILE A 146 -2.80 2.41 25.68
C ILE A 146 -4.13 2.82 25.04
N ARG A 147 -4.04 3.57 23.95
CA ARG A 147 -5.18 4.26 23.35
C ARG A 147 -5.69 3.52 22.13
N GLU A 148 -6.93 3.80 21.73
CA GLU A 148 -7.63 3.11 20.65
C GLU A 148 -8.83 3.93 20.18
N GLY A 149 -9.46 3.47 19.09
CA GLY A 149 -10.63 4.13 18.50
C GLY A 149 -10.20 5.31 17.63
N ILE A 150 -9.38 5.03 16.62
CA ILE A 150 -8.91 6.04 15.68
C ILE A 150 -9.73 5.94 14.41
N ILE A 151 -10.35 7.05 14.00
CA ILE A 151 -11.10 7.15 12.76
C ILE A 151 -10.64 8.38 11.99
N VAL A 152 -10.18 8.18 10.75
CA VAL A 152 -9.85 9.25 9.81
C VAL A 152 -10.68 9.03 8.55
N ALA A 153 -11.73 9.83 8.37
CA ALA A 153 -12.76 9.55 7.37
C ALA A 153 -13.22 10.76 6.56
N ASP A 154 -13.61 10.57 5.30
CA ASP A 154 -14.23 11.61 4.46
C ASP A 154 -13.40 12.90 4.32
N ASN A 155 -12.07 12.86 4.46
CA ASN A 155 -11.22 14.04 4.33
C ASN A 155 -10.65 14.20 2.91
N THR A 156 -10.22 15.42 2.59
CA THR A 156 -9.45 15.72 1.39
C THR A 156 -8.05 16.18 1.76
N PHE A 157 -7.04 15.59 1.13
CA PHE A 157 -5.62 15.91 1.33
C PHE A 157 -5.00 16.30 -0.01
N GLU A 158 -4.31 17.43 -0.04
CA GLU A 158 -3.66 17.92 -1.26
C GLU A 158 -2.32 18.58 -0.92
N ASP A 159 -1.24 18.09 -1.56
CA ASP A 159 0.11 18.65 -1.42
C ASP A 159 0.64 18.65 0.05
N THR A 160 0.25 17.64 0.84
CA THR A 160 0.64 17.44 2.25
C THR A 160 1.62 16.27 2.43
N CYS A 161 2.13 16.03 3.65
CA CYS A 161 2.42 14.66 4.07
C CYS A 161 1.14 14.05 4.66
N GLY A 162 1.03 12.73 4.61
CA GLY A 162 -0.25 12.02 4.71
C GLY A 162 -0.82 11.89 6.12
N ILE A 163 -1.39 10.72 6.37
CA ILE A 163 -1.90 10.29 7.67
C ILE A 163 -0.85 9.42 8.34
N HIS A 164 -0.47 9.74 9.56
CA HIS A 164 0.49 8.97 10.34
C HIS A 164 -0.08 8.57 11.70
N ILE A 165 -0.05 7.27 11.97
CA ILE A 165 -0.60 6.67 13.17
C ILE A 165 0.48 5.79 13.80
N LEU A 166 0.94 6.14 15.00
CA LEU A 166 1.96 5.36 15.70
C LEU A 166 1.34 4.58 16.85
N GLY A 167 1.40 3.24 16.79
CA GLY A 167 0.81 2.34 17.78
C GLY A 167 -0.70 2.12 17.62
N GLY A 168 -1.18 2.10 16.38
CA GLY A 168 -2.61 2.01 16.06
C GLY A 168 -3.32 0.77 16.62
N ARG A 169 -4.45 0.97 17.31
CA ARG A 169 -5.40 -0.08 17.70
C ARG A 169 -6.83 0.36 17.43
N VAL A 170 -7.65 -0.53 16.85
CA VAL A 170 -9.01 -0.20 16.42
C VAL A 170 -8.97 1.05 15.53
N VAL A 171 -8.23 0.92 14.42
CA VAL A 171 -7.98 1.99 13.46
C VAL A 171 -8.89 1.79 12.27
N ASN A 172 -9.59 2.85 11.86
CA ASN A 172 -10.34 2.90 10.61
C ASN A 172 -9.95 4.13 9.79
N VAL A 173 -9.36 3.94 8.62
CA VAL A 173 -9.01 5.04 7.69
C VAL A 173 -9.75 4.81 6.39
N HIS A 174 -10.75 5.65 6.09
CA HIS A 174 -11.63 5.37 4.95
C HIS A 174 -12.26 6.58 4.28
N ASP A 175 -12.75 6.40 3.05
CA ASP A 175 -13.47 7.43 2.29
C ASP A 175 -12.67 8.74 2.11
N ASN A 176 -11.34 8.70 2.23
CA ASN A 176 -10.50 9.88 2.04
C ASN A 176 -10.06 10.01 0.57
N ILE A 177 -9.88 11.25 0.12
CA ILE A 177 -9.28 11.54 -1.19
C ILE A 177 -7.93 12.23 -0.97
N LEU A 178 -6.86 11.60 -1.42
CA LEU A 178 -5.48 12.05 -1.21
C LEU A 178 -4.81 12.30 -2.55
N ARG A 179 -4.33 13.53 -2.79
CA ARG A 179 -3.69 13.94 -4.05
C ARG A 179 -2.31 14.51 -3.79
N ARG A 180 -1.30 14.01 -4.52
CA ARG A 180 0.07 14.55 -4.48
C ARG A 180 0.65 14.63 -3.06
N VAL A 181 0.36 13.60 -2.27
CA VAL A 181 0.92 13.45 -0.92
C VAL A 181 2.39 13.02 -1.02
N LYS A 182 3.27 13.65 -0.23
CA LYS A 182 4.73 13.67 -0.44
C LYS A 182 5.52 12.73 0.48
N GLN A 183 4.90 11.65 0.96
CA GLN A 183 5.48 10.61 1.81
C GLN A 183 4.59 9.37 1.68
N THR A 184 4.79 8.35 2.51
CA THR A 184 3.74 7.36 2.74
C THR A 184 2.41 8.03 3.07
N VAL A 185 1.41 7.71 2.26
CA VAL A 185 0.14 8.44 2.23
C VAL A 185 -0.72 8.10 3.44
N ILE A 186 -0.74 6.82 3.81
CA ILE A 186 -1.32 6.32 5.06
C ILE A 186 -0.28 5.43 5.71
N SER A 187 0.32 5.90 6.81
CA SER A 187 1.32 5.17 7.59
C SER A 187 0.72 4.78 8.94
N ILE A 188 0.69 3.49 9.21
CA ILE A 188 0.34 2.93 10.53
C ILE A 188 1.55 2.15 10.99
N ASP A 189 2.33 2.72 11.89
CA ASP A 189 3.67 2.21 12.23
C ASP A 189 3.91 2.23 13.75
N SER A 190 5.13 1.90 14.13
CA SER A 190 5.75 2.17 15.42
C SER A 190 7.21 2.57 15.17
N ASP A 191 7.80 3.38 16.03
CA ASP A 191 9.24 3.64 15.98
C ASP A 191 9.91 3.39 17.35
N SER A 192 11.13 3.89 17.52
CA SER A 192 11.90 3.72 18.74
C SER A 192 11.41 4.56 19.93
N SER A 193 10.55 5.54 19.69
CA SER A 193 10.14 6.62 20.60
C SER A 193 8.62 6.76 20.74
N GLU A 194 7.83 6.30 19.77
CA GLU A 194 6.37 6.37 19.72
C GLU A 194 5.78 5.07 19.12
N GLY A 195 4.55 4.74 19.51
CA GLY A 195 3.83 3.59 18.96
C GLY A 195 4.28 2.21 19.44
N VAL A 196 5.05 2.12 20.53
CA VAL A 196 5.68 0.90 21.06
C VAL A 196 4.71 -0.10 21.74
N ASN A 197 3.51 -0.25 21.20
CA ASN A 197 2.46 -1.16 21.69
C ASN A 197 2.01 -2.15 20.62
N PRO A 198 1.37 -3.26 21.01
CA PRO A 198 0.75 -4.17 20.06
C PRO A 198 -0.29 -3.45 19.19
N MET A 199 -0.28 -3.74 17.90
CA MET A 199 -1.16 -3.15 16.89
C MET A 199 -2.19 -4.17 16.43
N PHE A 200 -3.48 -3.79 16.53
CA PHE A 200 -4.61 -4.69 16.28
C PHE A 200 -5.76 -4.00 15.58
N ALA A 201 -6.54 -4.79 14.83
CA ALA A 201 -7.81 -4.36 14.23
C ALA A 201 -7.61 -3.07 13.42
N ILE A 202 -6.80 -3.18 12.37
CA ILE A 202 -6.49 -2.10 11.45
C ILE A 202 -7.33 -2.30 10.19
N ASN A 203 -8.11 -1.29 9.84
CA ASN A 203 -8.94 -1.28 8.65
C ASN A 203 -8.63 -0.03 7.82
N VAL A 204 -8.26 -0.21 6.55
CA VAL A 204 -7.96 0.89 5.61
C VAL A 204 -8.70 0.61 4.30
N HIS A 205 -9.74 1.39 4.01
CA HIS A 205 -10.61 1.07 2.87
C HIS A 205 -11.27 2.25 2.19
N ASP A 206 -11.75 2.06 0.96
CA ASP A 206 -12.50 3.07 0.19
C ASP A 206 -11.74 4.41 0.03
N ASN A 207 -10.40 4.42 0.16
CA ASN A 207 -9.59 5.61 -0.06
C ASN A 207 -9.21 5.74 -1.54
N GLN A 208 -9.15 6.97 -2.03
CA GLN A 208 -8.67 7.30 -3.37
C GLN A 208 -7.36 8.06 -3.26
N ILE A 209 -6.26 7.43 -3.70
CA ILE A 209 -4.90 7.95 -3.63
C ILE A 209 -4.42 8.22 -5.04
N PHE A 210 -4.20 9.50 -5.36
CA PHE A 210 -3.75 9.95 -6.66
C PHE A 210 -2.38 10.60 -6.60
N ASP A 211 -1.52 10.23 -7.53
CA ASP A 211 -0.26 10.92 -7.80
C ASP A 211 0.63 11.06 -6.56
N SER A 212 0.72 10.01 -5.74
CA SER A 212 1.62 9.99 -4.58
C SER A 212 3.06 10.24 -5.02
N ILE A 213 3.78 11.09 -4.29
CA ILE A 213 5.13 11.54 -4.63
C ILE A 213 6.10 11.01 -3.58
N ILE A 214 7.14 10.29 -4.02
CA ILE A 214 8.30 10.03 -3.18
C ILE A 214 9.01 11.37 -2.96
N ARG A 215 9.17 11.75 -1.70
CA ARG A 215 9.91 12.96 -1.31
C ARG A 215 11.32 12.93 -1.95
N PRO A 216 11.71 13.95 -2.73
CA PRO A 216 13.06 14.02 -3.29
C PRO A 216 14.14 13.99 -2.19
N ASP A 217 15.35 13.52 -2.51
CA ASP A 217 16.47 13.37 -1.55
C ASP A 217 16.86 14.68 -0.82
N SER A 218 16.40 15.84 -1.32
CA SER A 218 16.53 17.14 -0.64
C SER A 218 15.65 17.26 0.61
N PHE A 219 14.78 16.31 0.90
CA PHE A 219 13.91 16.25 2.07
C PHE A 219 14.31 15.09 3.01
N PRO A 220 14.31 15.29 4.35
CA PRO A 220 14.63 14.21 5.29
C PRO A 220 13.51 13.14 5.36
N GLN A 221 13.91 11.89 5.65
CA GLN A 221 13.06 10.73 5.97
C GLN A 221 12.07 10.29 4.87
N SER A 222 12.55 9.63 3.82
CA SER A 222 11.67 9.06 2.80
C SER A 222 10.99 7.77 3.27
N GLN A 223 9.66 7.78 3.25
CA GLN A 223 8.82 6.59 3.41
C GLN A 223 8.13 6.28 2.06
N PHE A 224 7.99 4.99 1.77
CA PHE A 224 8.21 4.35 0.46
C PHE A 224 6.92 3.69 -0.11
N ALA A 225 5.73 3.98 0.40
CA ALA A 225 4.51 3.28 -0.03
C ALA A 225 3.24 4.12 0.04
N CYS A 226 2.20 3.84 -0.74
CA CYS A 226 0.93 4.55 -0.56
C CYS A 226 0.28 4.19 0.79
N ILE A 227 0.12 2.90 1.09
CA ILE A 227 -0.39 2.43 2.39
C ILE A 227 0.68 1.55 3.04
N GLY A 228 1.14 1.93 4.23
CA GLY A 228 2.11 1.18 5.01
C GLY A 228 1.55 0.77 6.37
N VAL A 229 1.70 -0.52 6.70
CA VAL A 229 1.44 -1.05 8.04
C VAL A 229 2.70 -1.76 8.53
N ASN A 230 3.49 -1.10 9.35
CA ASN A 230 4.85 -1.53 9.66
C ASN A 230 5.12 -1.59 11.16
N TYR A 231 6.21 -2.28 11.51
CA TYR A 231 6.84 -2.19 12.82
C TYR A 231 8.28 -1.72 12.61
N GLY A 232 8.60 -0.48 12.95
CA GLY A 232 9.96 0.05 12.97
C GLY A 232 10.89 -0.68 13.95
N GLY A 233 11.56 -1.74 13.48
CA GLY A 233 12.93 -2.15 13.80
C GLY A 233 13.36 -2.56 15.23
N VAL A 234 12.69 -2.16 16.32
CA VAL A 234 13.23 -2.41 17.69
C VAL A 234 12.19 -2.93 18.68
N TYR A 235 10.91 -2.54 18.57
CA TYR A 235 9.92 -2.78 19.65
C TYR A 235 8.64 -3.53 19.23
N GLY A 236 8.69 -4.22 18.08
CA GLY A 236 7.60 -5.04 17.52
C GLY A 236 7.95 -6.49 17.15
N ARG A 237 9.16 -6.96 17.47
CA ARG A 237 9.50 -8.39 17.36
C ARG A 237 8.87 -9.12 18.54
N PRO A 238 7.94 -10.08 18.37
CA PRO A 238 7.39 -10.81 19.49
C PRO A 238 8.54 -11.27 20.38
N THR A 239 8.44 -11.05 21.68
CA THR A 239 9.45 -11.49 22.66
C THR A 239 8.81 -12.49 23.62
N GLY A 240 9.63 -13.31 24.30
CA GLY A 240 9.14 -14.43 25.11
C GLY A 240 9.06 -15.76 24.34
N SER A 241 8.89 -16.82 25.12
CA SER A 241 8.84 -18.22 24.67
C SER A 241 7.78 -18.98 25.50
N PRO A 242 6.61 -19.32 24.94
CA PRO A 242 6.14 -18.93 23.61
C PRO A 242 5.82 -17.42 23.55
N ALA A 243 5.94 -16.81 22.37
CA ALA A 243 5.29 -15.51 22.15
C ALA A 243 3.77 -15.71 21.94
N PRO A 244 2.93 -14.71 22.23
CA PRO A 244 1.51 -14.79 21.94
C PRO A 244 1.24 -15.07 20.46
N MET A 245 0.27 -15.94 20.21
CA MET A 245 -0.04 -16.54 18.91
C MET A 245 1.00 -17.51 18.37
N GLU A 246 2.03 -17.91 19.12
CA GLU A 246 3.00 -18.92 18.67
C GLU A 246 2.92 -20.18 19.53
N ASN A 247 3.12 -21.34 18.88
CA ASN A 247 3.40 -22.58 19.59
C ASN A 247 4.91 -22.64 19.85
N GLN A 248 5.31 -22.79 21.10
CA GLN A 248 6.69 -23.16 21.39
C GLN A 248 6.85 -24.69 21.23
N SER A 249 7.93 -25.11 20.59
CA SER A 249 8.27 -26.52 20.49
C SER A 249 8.43 -27.13 21.88
N GLY A 250 7.66 -28.18 22.18
CA GLY A 250 7.73 -28.91 23.44
C GLY A 250 6.90 -28.35 24.61
N THR A 251 6.32 -27.15 24.49
CA THR A 251 5.36 -26.64 25.47
C THR A 251 3.99 -26.54 24.78
N GLN A 252 3.01 -27.32 25.23
CA GLN A 252 1.65 -27.35 24.64
C GLN A 252 0.85 -26.07 24.95
N THR A 253 1.51 -24.91 25.03
CA THR A 253 0.94 -23.63 25.45
C THR A 253 0.84 -22.72 24.24
N PHE A 254 -0.38 -22.33 23.89
CA PHE A 254 -0.68 -21.33 22.87
C PHE A 254 -1.29 -20.11 23.55
N LEU A 255 -0.54 -19.02 23.63
CA LEU A 255 -0.94 -17.82 24.36
C LEU A 255 -1.80 -16.91 23.49
N ALA A 256 -2.91 -16.43 24.03
CA ALA A 256 -3.78 -15.51 23.32
C ALA A 256 -3.22 -14.08 23.29
N PRO A 257 -3.33 -13.35 22.16
CA PRO A 257 -2.70 -12.03 22.02
C PRO A 257 -3.34 -10.96 22.91
N TYR A 258 -4.65 -11.06 23.17
CA TYR A 258 -5.40 -10.05 23.92
C TYR A 258 -5.01 -9.96 25.40
N ALA A 259 -4.42 -11.01 25.98
CA ALA A 259 -3.87 -10.97 27.33
C ALA A 259 -2.65 -10.03 27.45
N TYR A 260 -2.04 -9.70 26.31
CA TYR A 260 -0.83 -8.87 26.21
C TYR A 260 -1.13 -7.52 25.53
N ARG A 261 -2.41 -7.14 25.42
CA ARG A 261 -2.82 -5.94 24.66
C ARG A 261 -2.22 -4.63 25.18
N ASP A 262 -1.98 -4.56 26.49
CA ASP A 262 -1.50 -3.36 27.19
C ASP A 262 -0.02 -3.46 27.58
N VAL A 263 0.68 -4.46 27.06
CA VAL A 263 2.12 -4.62 27.27
C VAL A 263 2.88 -3.61 26.41
N GLN A 264 3.91 -3.01 26.98
CA GLN A 264 4.75 -2.00 26.33
C GLN A 264 6.23 -2.31 26.52
N GLY A 265 7.06 -1.87 25.57
CA GLY A 265 8.52 -1.87 25.66
C GLY A 265 9.19 -3.19 25.26
N GLY A 266 10.48 -3.11 24.93
CA GLY A 266 11.23 -4.19 24.26
C GLY A 266 11.58 -5.43 25.09
N ALA A 267 11.46 -5.38 26.41
CA ALA A 267 11.76 -6.52 27.29
C ALA A 267 10.53 -7.38 27.63
N SER A 268 9.34 -6.95 27.23
CA SER A 268 8.08 -7.54 27.66
C SER A 268 7.52 -8.48 26.60
N THR A 269 6.97 -9.64 26.97
CA THR A 269 6.29 -10.55 26.02
C THR A 269 5.12 -9.85 25.35
N TYR A 270 5.16 -9.63 24.03
CA TYR A 270 4.08 -9.01 23.28
C TYR A 270 3.78 -9.72 21.94
N PRO A 271 2.56 -9.59 21.39
CA PRO A 271 2.15 -10.27 20.16
C PRO A 271 2.64 -9.54 18.91
N GLY A 272 2.73 -10.24 17.79
CA GLY A 272 2.78 -9.60 16.46
C GLY A 272 1.45 -8.91 16.10
N MET A 273 1.46 -8.19 14.98
CA MET A 273 0.27 -7.53 14.44
C MET A 273 -0.84 -8.53 14.14
N PHE A 274 -2.10 -8.15 14.39
CA PHE A 274 -3.23 -9.04 14.17
C PHE A 274 -4.49 -8.33 13.68
N GLY A 275 -5.10 -8.89 12.64
CA GLY A 275 -6.35 -8.39 12.07
C GLY A 275 -6.13 -7.11 11.28
N ILE A 276 -5.39 -7.22 10.18
CA ILE A 276 -5.15 -6.13 9.25
C ILE A 276 -6.03 -6.37 8.02
N ASN A 277 -6.82 -5.37 7.65
CA ASN A 277 -7.73 -5.42 6.51
C ASN A 277 -7.52 -4.15 5.67
N ILE A 278 -7.06 -4.31 4.43
CA ILE A 278 -6.79 -3.20 3.50
C ILE A 278 -7.54 -3.49 2.21
N HIS A 279 -8.64 -2.79 1.94
CA HIS A 279 -9.51 -3.17 0.84
C HIS A 279 -10.20 -2.03 0.11
N ASP A 280 -10.63 -2.28 -1.11
CA ASP A 280 -11.43 -1.34 -1.91
C ASP A 280 -10.78 0.05 -2.08
N ASN A 281 -9.45 0.14 -1.97
CA ASN A 281 -8.72 1.38 -2.21
C ASN A 281 -8.35 1.50 -3.70
N LEU A 282 -8.39 2.73 -4.21
CA LEU A 282 -7.92 3.10 -5.55
C LEU A 282 -6.58 3.84 -5.43
N ILE A 283 -5.49 3.25 -5.91
CA ILE A 283 -4.17 3.86 -5.98
C ILE A 283 -3.82 4.04 -7.45
N GLN A 284 -3.67 5.29 -7.89
CA GLN A 284 -3.47 5.56 -9.31
C GLN A 284 -2.65 6.83 -9.59
N ARG A 285 -1.84 6.77 -10.64
CA ARG A 285 -1.24 7.95 -11.24
C ARG A 285 -2.15 8.53 -12.32
N THR A 286 -2.33 9.84 -12.29
CA THR A 286 -3.12 10.63 -13.25
C THR A 286 -2.33 11.77 -13.89
N LEU A 287 -1.15 12.13 -13.34
CA LEU A 287 -0.30 13.22 -13.80
C LEU A 287 0.99 12.72 -14.48
N PRO A 288 1.47 13.41 -15.54
CA PRO A 288 2.73 13.08 -16.21
C PRO A 288 3.94 13.60 -15.43
N THR A 289 5.14 13.14 -15.80
CA THR A 289 6.40 13.76 -15.35
C THR A 289 6.50 15.19 -15.87
N VAL A 290 7.11 16.10 -15.10
CA VAL A 290 7.28 17.51 -15.46
C VAL A 290 8.66 18.03 -15.05
N ALA A 291 9.19 19.00 -15.79
CA ALA A 291 10.48 19.62 -15.46
C ALA A 291 10.40 20.50 -14.20
N ASN A 292 9.21 21.01 -13.86
CA ASN A 292 8.92 21.77 -12.65
C ASN A 292 7.50 21.40 -12.18
N TYR A 293 7.31 21.22 -10.88
CA TYR A 293 6.03 20.88 -10.22
C TYR A 293 4.87 21.77 -10.69
N SER A 294 5.14 23.07 -10.80
CA SER A 294 4.16 24.08 -11.20
C SER A 294 3.60 23.90 -12.62
N ALA A 295 4.24 23.09 -13.46
CA ALA A 295 3.74 22.78 -14.80
C ALA A 295 2.43 21.97 -14.79
N TRP A 296 2.06 21.34 -13.68
CA TRP A 296 0.72 20.75 -13.51
C TRP A 296 -0.39 21.79 -13.32
N GLY A 297 -0.06 23.08 -13.15
CA GLY A 297 -1.03 24.16 -12.98
C GLY A 297 -1.58 24.31 -11.56
N VAL A 298 -0.97 23.62 -10.58
CA VAL A 298 -1.40 23.62 -9.17
C VAL A 298 -0.56 24.55 -8.28
N GLY A 299 0.36 25.32 -8.86
CA GLY A 299 1.31 26.14 -8.12
C GLY A 299 2.56 25.36 -7.73
N GLN A 300 3.32 25.89 -6.78
CA GLN A 300 4.57 25.30 -6.30
C GLN A 300 4.30 24.29 -5.18
N CYS A 301 5.22 23.36 -4.95
CA CYS A 301 5.15 22.40 -3.86
C CYS A 301 5.49 23.07 -2.53
N PHE A 302 4.65 22.91 -1.51
CA PHE A 302 4.93 23.44 -0.18
C PHE A 302 6.01 22.64 0.56
N SER A 303 6.88 23.31 1.31
CA SER A 303 7.87 22.72 2.20
C SER A 303 8.06 23.55 3.49
N VAL A 304 8.82 23.03 4.46
CA VAL A 304 9.18 23.71 5.71
C VAL A 304 10.00 24.99 5.49
N SER A 305 10.59 25.16 4.30
CA SER A 305 11.26 26.40 3.86
C SER A 305 10.41 27.26 2.93
N GLY A 306 9.11 26.93 2.81
CA GLY A 306 8.16 27.62 1.93
C GLY A 306 7.92 26.89 0.61
N PHE A 307 7.43 27.61 -0.38
CA PHE A 307 7.09 27.04 -1.68
C PHE A 307 8.33 26.83 -2.56
N VAL A 308 8.48 25.63 -3.10
CA VAL A 308 9.57 25.19 -3.98
C VAL A 308 9.01 24.57 -5.25
N ASP A 309 9.78 24.63 -6.35
CA ASP A 309 9.33 24.14 -7.66
C ASP A 309 10.25 23.06 -8.21
N PRO A 310 10.33 21.88 -7.57
CA PRO A 310 11.23 20.82 -7.99
C PRO A 310 10.76 20.18 -9.30
N PRO A 311 11.66 19.52 -10.06
CA PRO A 311 11.24 18.59 -11.10
C PRO A 311 10.44 17.43 -10.49
N VAL A 312 9.60 16.80 -11.31
CA VAL A 312 8.92 15.55 -10.95
C VAL A 312 9.15 14.51 -12.05
N THR A 313 9.97 13.53 -11.72
CA THR A 313 10.40 12.41 -12.55
C THR A 313 9.48 11.20 -12.41
N ASP A 314 9.68 10.20 -13.26
CA ASP A 314 8.93 8.94 -13.19
C ASP A 314 9.22 8.18 -11.89
N ALA A 315 10.46 8.26 -11.40
CA ALA A 315 10.87 7.64 -10.14
C ALA A 315 10.16 8.27 -8.93
N GLU A 316 9.99 9.59 -8.93
CA GLU A 316 9.28 10.30 -7.85
C GLU A 316 7.77 10.01 -7.87
N LEU A 317 7.18 9.70 -9.02
CA LEU A 317 5.76 9.33 -9.17
C LEU A 317 5.49 7.84 -8.98
N ARG A 318 6.52 7.03 -8.69
CA ARG A 318 6.40 5.59 -8.51
C ARG A 318 6.80 5.19 -7.10
N PRO A 319 5.86 5.19 -6.14
CA PRO A 319 6.04 4.44 -4.91
C PRO A 319 6.32 2.97 -5.27
N SER A 320 7.56 2.56 -5.30
CA SER A 320 8.03 1.56 -4.39
C SER A 320 7.07 0.45 -3.93
N ALA A 321 6.02 0.73 -3.15
CA ALA A 321 4.84 -0.14 -3.17
C ALA A 321 3.50 0.61 -3.10
N GLY A 322 2.44 0.01 -3.65
CA GLY A 322 1.07 0.44 -3.37
C GLY A 322 0.71 0.16 -1.91
N ILE A 323 0.88 -1.08 -1.48
CA ILE A 323 0.62 -1.52 -0.10
C ILE A 323 1.83 -2.26 0.46
N VAL A 324 2.22 -1.94 1.69
CA VAL A 324 3.27 -2.64 2.42
C VAL A 324 2.73 -3.10 3.78
N VAL A 325 2.98 -4.36 4.11
CA VAL A 325 2.88 -4.87 5.48
C VAL A 325 4.21 -5.50 5.86
N GLN A 326 4.93 -4.90 6.81
CA GLN A 326 6.23 -5.40 7.26
C GLN A 326 6.17 -6.01 8.65
N SER A 327 7.14 -6.89 8.94
CA SER A 327 7.29 -7.59 10.22
C SER A 327 6.23 -8.66 10.49
N ASP A 328 6.16 -9.15 11.73
CA ASP A 328 5.31 -10.28 12.10
C ASP A 328 3.84 -9.86 12.19
N ALA A 329 3.04 -10.31 11.22
CA ALA A 329 1.62 -10.01 11.13
C ALA A 329 0.77 -11.25 10.77
N ARG A 330 -0.45 -11.31 11.33
CA ARG A 330 -1.43 -12.39 11.11
C ARG A 330 -2.80 -11.88 10.73
N ALA A 331 -3.56 -12.75 10.06
CA ALA A 331 -4.90 -12.45 9.56
C ALA A 331 -4.90 -11.16 8.73
N ILE A 332 -3.95 -11.10 7.78
CA ILE A 332 -3.79 -9.98 6.84
C ILE A 332 -4.72 -10.21 5.67
N ARG A 333 -5.64 -9.30 5.39
CA ARG A 333 -6.54 -9.37 4.24
C ARG A 333 -6.32 -8.14 3.38
N ILE A 334 -5.86 -8.36 2.15
CA ILE A 334 -5.66 -7.29 1.17
C ILE A 334 -6.52 -7.64 -0.05
N HIS A 335 -7.61 -6.93 -0.29
CA HIS A 335 -8.54 -7.30 -1.36
C HIS A 335 -9.33 -6.17 -2.00
N GLY A 336 -9.86 -6.37 -3.20
CA GLY A 336 -10.68 -5.35 -3.88
C GLY A 336 -9.93 -4.07 -4.26
N ASN A 337 -8.61 -3.99 -4.03
CA ASN A 337 -7.84 -2.80 -4.33
C ASN A 337 -7.51 -2.74 -5.82
N THR A 338 -7.52 -1.52 -6.38
CA THR A 338 -6.91 -1.24 -7.68
C THR A 338 -5.62 -0.47 -7.45
N ILE A 339 -4.49 -1.07 -7.83
CA ILE A 339 -3.16 -0.52 -7.58
C ILE A 339 -2.45 -0.34 -8.89
N SER A 340 -2.07 0.91 -9.17
CA SER A 340 -1.32 1.23 -10.37
C SER A 340 -0.18 2.22 -10.18
N CYS A 341 0.81 2.12 -11.08
CA CYS A 341 1.99 2.98 -11.12
C CYS A 341 2.85 2.92 -9.84
N ALA A 342 3.07 1.71 -9.33
CA ALA A 342 3.94 1.43 -8.19
C ALA A 342 5.17 0.64 -8.64
N SER A 343 6.21 0.50 -7.80
CA SER A 343 7.26 -0.49 -8.10
C SER A 343 6.74 -1.90 -7.85
N TYR A 344 6.15 -2.15 -6.67
CA TYR A 344 5.38 -3.34 -6.35
C TYR A 344 3.92 -3.00 -6.06
N GLY A 345 3.00 -3.89 -6.39
CA GLY A 345 1.61 -3.74 -5.94
C GLY A 345 1.48 -3.89 -4.43
N VAL A 346 1.89 -5.05 -3.91
CA VAL A 346 1.92 -5.40 -2.48
C VAL A 346 3.30 -5.94 -2.10
N ILE A 347 3.81 -5.53 -0.94
CA ILE A 347 4.99 -6.12 -0.29
C ILE A 347 4.61 -6.68 1.08
N LEU A 348 4.95 -7.94 1.32
CA LEU A 348 5.05 -8.55 2.63
C LEU A 348 6.53 -8.89 2.90
N ASP A 349 7.16 -8.24 3.88
CA ASP A 349 8.61 -8.38 4.09
C ASP A 349 9.04 -8.41 5.56
N SER A 350 10.25 -8.91 5.78
CA SER A 350 11.01 -8.87 7.04
C SER A 350 10.31 -9.52 8.25
N PRO A 351 9.76 -10.75 8.13
CA PRO A 351 9.28 -11.47 9.31
C PRO A 351 10.47 -11.73 10.25
N THR A 352 10.26 -11.53 11.54
CA THR A 352 11.30 -11.75 12.55
C THR A 352 11.17 -13.11 13.23
N ARG A 353 10.09 -13.85 12.91
CA ARG A 353 9.79 -15.22 13.35
C ARG A 353 9.09 -16.04 12.25
N ASN A 354 9.02 -17.37 12.44
CA ASN A 354 8.21 -18.25 11.60
C ASN A 354 6.74 -18.11 11.99
N PHE A 355 6.05 -17.16 11.37
CA PHE A 355 4.68 -16.85 11.72
C PHE A 355 3.71 -17.56 10.78
N SER A 356 2.77 -18.33 11.34
CA SER A 356 1.67 -18.90 10.58
C SER A 356 0.74 -17.78 10.13
N GLY A 357 0.64 -17.56 8.82
CA GLY A 357 -0.31 -16.65 8.19
C GLY A 357 -1.72 -17.22 8.09
N ILE A 358 -2.17 -18.06 9.04
CA ILE A 358 -3.57 -18.53 9.04
C ILE A 358 -4.51 -17.33 8.96
N GLY A 359 -5.40 -17.37 7.97
CA GLY A 359 -6.35 -16.30 7.69
C GLY A 359 -5.77 -15.14 6.86
N SER A 360 -4.48 -15.17 6.49
CA SER A 360 -3.85 -14.18 5.64
C SER A 360 -4.11 -14.48 4.15
N LYS A 361 -4.64 -13.50 3.43
CA LYS A 361 -5.02 -13.59 2.03
C LYS A 361 -4.79 -12.27 1.28
N ILE A 362 -4.32 -12.36 0.04
CA ILE A 362 -4.27 -11.26 -0.92
C ILE A 362 -5.15 -11.68 -2.12
N TYR A 363 -6.32 -11.08 -2.29
CA TYR A 363 -7.29 -11.60 -3.26
C TYR A 363 -8.15 -10.54 -3.94
N ASP A 364 -8.67 -10.84 -5.13
CA ASP A 364 -9.56 -9.93 -5.87
C ASP A 364 -9.00 -8.51 -6.05
N ASN A 365 -7.67 -8.35 -6.16
CA ASN A 365 -7.04 -7.07 -6.46
C ASN A 365 -6.71 -6.96 -7.95
N LEU A 366 -6.69 -5.73 -8.46
CA LEU A 366 -6.17 -5.38 -9.78
C LEU A 366 -4.81 -4.69 -9.63
N PHE A 367 -3.77 -5.29 -10.20
CA PHE A 367 -2.42 -4.74 -10.28
C PHE A 367 -2.10 -4.33 -11.71
N TYR A 368 -1.81 -3.04 -11.92
CA TYR A 368 -1.63 -2.48 -13.26
C TYR A 368 -0.41 -1.54 -13.31
N ASP A 369 0.52 -1.73 -14.25
CA ASP A 369 1.74 -0.89 -14.34
C ASP A 369 2.58 -0.90 -13.03
N CYS A 370 2.85 -2.10 -12.48
CA CYS A 370 3.78 -2.29 -11.36
C CYS A 370 5.13 -2.81 -11.88
N VAL A 371 6.15 -1.94 -11.93
CA VAL A 371 7.35 -2.16 -12.76
C VAL A 371 8.33 -3.22 -12.25
N LEU A 372 8.28 -3.59 -10.96
CA LEU A 372 9.09 -4.66 -10.36
C LEU A 372 8.27 -5.92 -10.03
N GLY A 373 6.98 -5.79 -9.72
CA GLY A 373 6.11 -6.96 -9.52
C GLY A 373 4.71 -6.63 -8.99
N GLY A 374 3.82 -7.61 -9.04
CA GLY A 374 2.49 -7.51 -8.45
C GLY A 374 2.56 -7.68 -6.94
N ILE A 375 2.91 -8.87 -6.48
CA ILE A 375 3.06 -9.19 -5.07
C ILE A 375 4.50 -9.66 -4.81
N GLN A 376 5.16 -9.06 -3.83
CA GLN A 376 6.42 -9.55 -3.29
C GLN A 376 6.20 -10.08 -1.88
N ILE A 377 6.62 -11.32 -1.63
CA ILE A 377 6.73 -11.90 -0.30
C ILE A 377 8.18 -12.28 -0.09
N ASN A 378 8.86 -11.55 0.78
CA ASN A 378 10.27 -11.74 1.05
C ASN A 378 10.48 -12.05 2.54
N SER A 379 11.25 -13.09 2.81
CA SER A 379 11.63 -13.47 4.17
C SER A 379 13.15 -13.64 4.19
N PRO A 380 13.91 -12.55 4.35
CA PRO A 380 15.36 -12.61 4.32
C PRO A 380 15.88 -13.34 5.56
N GLY A 381 16.29 -14.60 5.40
CA GLY A 381 16.92 -15.39 6.47
C GLY A 381 16.28 -16.75 6.71
N ALA A 382 16.38 -17.23 7.96
CA ALA A 382 15.83 -18.53 8.37
C ALA A 382 14.34 -18.45 8.74
N GLN A 383 13.82 -17.23 8.93
CA GLN A 383 12.43 -16.95 9.24
C GLN A 383 11.60 -16.92 7.96
N GLN A 384 10.36 -17.40 8.05
CA GLN A 384 9.50 -17.58 6.89
C GLN A 384 8.11 -17.02 7.14
N ASN A 385 7.60 -16.31 6.15
CA ASN A 385 6.17 -16.10 5.98
C ASN A 385 5.51 -17.43 5.59
N MET A 386 4.53 -17.88 6.37
CA MET A 386 3.88 -19.18 6.16
C MET A 386 2.38 -19.04 5.84
N GLN A 387 1.83 -19.94 5.02
CA GLN A 387 0.37 -20.14 4.84
C GLN A 387 -0.42 -18.92 4.34
N ILE A 388 0.03 -18.26 3.27
CA ILE A 388 -0.66 -17.12 2.66
C ILE A 388 -1.38 -17.57 1.38
N TRP A 389 -2.61 -17.10 1.18
CA TRP A 389 -3.37 -17.37 -0.05
C TRP A 389 -3.34 -16.14 -0.97
N ILE A 390 -3.08 -16.36 -2.24
CA ILE A 390 -3.10 -15.35 -3.31
C ILE A 390 -4.12 -15.82 -4.34
N ASP A 391 -5.30 -15.20 -4.35
CA ASP A 391 -6.46 -15.76 -5.05
C ASP A 391 -7.20 -14.73 -5.90
N GLY A 392 -7.60 -15.07 -7.12
CA GLY A 392 -8.50 -14.21 -7.91
C GLY A 392 -7.96 -12.82 -8.29
N ASN A 393 -6.66 -12.55 -8.17
CA ASN A 393 -6.08 -11.25 -8.54
C ASN A 393 -5.82 -11.17 -10.05
N GLU A 394 -5.88 -9.96 -10.60
CA GLU A 394 -5.48 -9.66 -11.98
C GLU A 394 -4.18 -8.87 -12.00
N PHE A 395 -3.20 -9.35 -12.76
CA PHE A 395 -1.88 -8.77 -12.92
C PHE A 395 -1.68 -8.37 -14.39
N ASN A 396 -1.49 -7.08 -14.63
CA ASN A 396 -1.09 -6.51 -15.92
C ASN A 396 0.05 -5.51 -15.67
N LEU A 397 1.27 -6.02 -15.49
CA LEU A 397 2.30 -5.30 -14.73
C LEU A 397 3.13 -4.31 -15.55
N ASP A 398 3.27 -4.54 -16.85
CA ASP A 398 3.99 -3.64 -17.74
C ASP A 398 3.24 -3.43 -19.06
N PRO A 399 2.01 -2.88 -19.03
CA PRO A 399 1.15 -2.73 -20.20
C PRO A 399 1.71 -1.74 -21.22
N TYR A 400 2.61 -0.85 -20.79
CA TYR A 400 3.23 0.19 -21.60
C TYR A 400 4.63 -0.20 -22.12
N CYS A 401 5.11 -1.40 -21.79
CA CYS A 401 6.42 -1.91 -22.17
C CYS A 401 7.59 -1.00 -21.72
N LEU A 402 7.51 -0.50 -20.49
CA LEU A 402 8.48 0.40 -19.88
C LEU A 402 9.63 -0.33 -19.17
N SER A 403 9.46 -1.62 -18.82
CA SER A 403 10.50 -2.37 -18.13
C SER A 403 11.79 -2.40 -18.96
N ALA A 404 12.94 -2.20 -18.29
CA ALA A 404 14.25 -2.29 -18.91
C ALA A 404 14.53 -3.69 -19.52
N ASN A 405 13.77 -4.71 -19.11
CA ASN A 405 13.88 -6.07 -19.64
C ASN A 405 12.97 -6.33 -20.85
N ARG A 406 12.22 -5.33 -21.35
CA ARG A 406 11.39 -5.47 -22.55
C ARG A 406 12.23 -5.50 -23.82
N GLY A 407 11.86 -6.39 -24.72
CA GLY A 407 12.37 -6.47 -26.08
C GLY A 407 11.49 -5.71 -27.06
N ALA A 408 11.84 -5.80 -28.34
CA ALA A 408 11.03 -5.23 -29.41
C ALA A 408 9.63 -5.88 -29.44
N ALA A 409 8.62 -5.10 -29.84
CA ALA A 409 7.30 -5.65 -30.18
C ALA A 409 6.65 -6.46 -29.04
N GLY A 410 6.85 -6.03 -27.78
CA GLY A 410 6.27 -6.63 -26.58
C GLY A 410 6.96 -7.91 -26.08
N SER A 411 8.14 -8.25 -26.63
CA SER A 411 8.93 -9.40 -26.16
C SER A 411 9.73 -9.10 -24.89
N TRP A 412 10.54 -10.07 -24.45
CA TRP A 412 11.39 -9.97 -23.27
C TRP A 412 12.85 -10.23 -23.61
N GLN A 413 13.80 -9.58 -22.92
CA GLN A 413 15.23 -9.74 -23.16
C GLN A 413 15.89 -10.72 -22.18
N ALA A 414 15.33 -10.86 -20.97
CA ALA A 414 15.84 -11.74 -19.93
C ALA A 414 14.70 -12.33 -19.08
N ASP A 415 14.99 -13.44 -18.40
CA ASP A 415 14.09 -14.08 -17.42
C ASP A 415 14.14 -13.34 -16.08
N SER A 416 13.68 -12.09 -16.11
CA SER A 416 13.72 -11.15 -15.00
C SER A 416 12.38 -10.45 -14.86
N GLY A 417 12.18 -9.74 -13.75
CA GLY A 417 10.92 -9.07 -13.45
C GLY A 417 10.46 -8.04 -14.50
N PRO A 418 9.21 -7.58 -14.40
CA PRO A 418 8.30 -7.77 -13.27
C PRO A 418 7.74 -9.18 -13.12
N TYR A 419 7.56 -9.62 -11.87
CA TYR A 419 6.93 -10.90 -11.57
C TYR A 419 5.52 -10.71 -11.05
N GLY A 420 4.59 -11.59 -11.43
CA GLY A 420 3.23 -11.60 -10.87
C GLY A 420 3.27 -11.74 -9.35
N VAL A 421 3.85 -12.86 -8.91
CA VAL A 421 4.15 -13.15 -7.51
C VAL A 421 5.63 -13.53 -7.38
N ALA A 422 6.38 -12.74 -6.61
CA ALA A 422 7.76 -13.01 -6.23
C ALA A 422 7.82 -13.50 -4.78
N CYS A 423 8.50 -14.62 -4.54
CA CYS A 423 8.42 -15.37 -3.29
C CYS A 423 9.78 -15.91 -2.86
N ASN A 424 10.39 -15.28 -1.85
CA ASN A 424 11.69 -15.69 -1.31
C ASN A 424 11.54 -16.06 0.17
N GLY A 425 11.90 -17.30 0.54
CA GLY A 425 11.88 -17.74 1.94
C GLY A 425 10.48 -17.95 2.54
N VAL A 426 9.53 -18.44 1.74
CA VAL A 426 8.11 -18.60 2.14
C VAL A 426 7.69 -20.06 2.16
N SER A 427 6.69 -20.43 2.98
CA SER A 427 6.18 -21.81 3.07
C SER A 427 4.66 -21.91 3.04
N GLY A 428 4.12 -22.88 2.30
CA GLY A 428 2.68 -23.15 2.27
C GLY A 428 1.86 -22.07 1.57
N LEU A 429 2.42 -21.41 0.54
CA LEU A 429 1.66 -20.48 -0.27
C LEU A 429 0.67 -21.21 -1.19
N LEU A 430 -0.52 -20.64 -1.36
CA LEU A 430 -1.51 -21.09 -2.32
C LEU A 430 -1.76 -19.96 -3.32
N VAL A 431 -1.49 -20.20 -4.61
CA VAL A 431 -1.69 -19.22 -5.68
C VAL A 431 -2.73 -19.74 -6.65
N THR A 432 -3.96 -19.22 -6.58
CA THR A 432 -5.10 -19.79 -7.29
C THR A 432 -5.94 -18.78 -8.05
N GLY A 433 -6.53 -19.18 -9.17
CA GLY A 433 -7.53 -18.36 -9.87
C GLY A 433 -7.04 -16.99 -10.37
N ASN A 434 -5.74 -16.70 -10.34
CA ASN A 434 -5.20 -15.40 -10.73
C ASN A 434 -5.03 -15.31 -12.24
N VAL A 435 -5.06 -14.10 -12.78
CA VAL A 435 -4.82 -13.80 -14.19
C VAL A 435 -3.52 -13.00 -14.34
N PHE A 436 -2.59 -13.48 -15.15
CA PHE A 436 -1.27 -12.90 -15.36
C PHE A 436 -1.11 -12.40 -16.79
N SER A 437 -0.60 -11.18 -16.98
CA SER A 437 -0.36 -10.58 -18.29
C SER A 437 0.75 -9.53 -18.22
N ASN A 438 1.42 -9.28 -19.35
CA ASN A 438 2.44 -8.23 -19.51
C ASN A 438 3.50 -8.21 -18.40
N LEU A 439 4.16 -9.33 -18.17
CA LEU A 439 5.14 -9.50 -17.10
C LEU A 439 6.23 -10.52 -17.47
N GLY A 440 7.37 -10.50 -16.77
CA GLY A 440 8.48 -11.39 -17.05
C GLY A 440 8.12 -12.85 -16.78
N ALA A 441 7.60 -13.15 -15.59
CA ALA A 441 7.11 -14.48 -15.22
C ALA A 441 5.95 -14.40 -14.21
N PRO A 442 4.89 -15.23 -14.34
CA PRO A 442 3.76 -15.19 -13.39
C PRO A 442 4.21 -15.40 -11.95
N LEU A 443 5.20 -16.26 -11.78
CA LEU A 443 5.63 -16.84 -10.52
C LEU A 443 7.17 -16.88 -10.51
N SER A 444 7.79 -16.29 -9.47
CA SER A 444 9.23 -16.38 -9.22
C SER A 444 9.51 -16.69 -7.75
N GLY A 445 10.51 -17.53 -7.47
CA GLY A 445 10.91 -17.84 -6.10
C GLY A 445 11.99 -18.91 -5.96
N SER A 446 12.71 -18.89 -4.84
CA SER A 446 13.89 -19.74 -4.60
C SER A 446 13.58 -21.21 -4.36
N VAL A 447 12.35 -21.57 -3.96
CA VAL A 447 11.97 -22.97 -3.68
C VAL A 447 10.58 -23.29 -4.19
N SER A 448 10.52 -23.89 -5.39
CA SER A 448 9.25 -24.18 -6.05
C SER A 448 8.38 -25.25 -5.37
N ALA A 449 8.92 -25.96 -4.37
CA ALA A 449 8.21 -26.96 -3.57
C ALA A 449 7.37 -26.34 -2.43
N MET A 450 7.54 -25.05 -2.13
CA MET A 450 6.96 -24.41 -0.96
C MET A 450 5.64 -23.66 -1.24
N TRP A 451 5.12 -23.82 -2.45
CA TRP A 451 3.88 -23.21 -2.92
C TRP A 451 3.12 -24.14 -3.86
N ASN A 452 1.80 -24.01 -3.86
CA ASN A 452 0.87 -24.75 -4.68
C ASN A 452 0.13 -23.75 -5.58
N ALA A 453 0.33 -23.85 -6.89
CA ALA A 453 -0.37 -23.01 -7.86
C ALA A 453 -1.44 -23.84 -8.58
N ARG A 454 -2.68 -23.35 -8.69
CA ARG A 454 -3.78 -24.07 -9.39
C ARG A 454 -4.76 -23.12 -10.08
N GLY A 455 -5.22 -23.50 -11.27
CA GLY A 455 -6.30 -22.79 -11.98
C GLY A 455 -5.99 -21.33 -12.31
N ASN A 456 -4.72 -20.96 -12.44
CA ASN A 456 -4.33 -19.61 -12.85
C ASN A 456 -4.37 -19.48 -14.37
N TRP A 457 -4.49 -18.26 -14.87
CA TRP A 457 -4.50 -17.93 -16.29
C TRP A 457 -3.28 -17.09 -16.63
N ALA A 458 -2.62 -17.40 -17.74
CA ALA A 458 -1.52 -16.60 -18.28
C ALA A 458 -1.90 -16.12 -19.68
N ARG A 459 -2.09 -14.81 -19.83
CA ARG A 459 -2.41 -14.14 -21.09
C ARG A 459 -1.12 -13.71 -21.78
N CYS A 460 -0.82 -14.32 -22.93
CA CYS A 460 0.43 -14.06 -23.65
C CYS A 460 0.34 -14.42 -25.14
N GLN A 461 1.38 -14.10 -25.89
CA GLN A 461 1.60 -14.60 -27.25
C GLN A 461 2.79 -15.58 -27.22
N PRO A 462 2.52 -16.90 -27.17
CA PRO A 462 3.57 -17.89 -26.94
C PRO A 462 4.40 -18.18 -28.18
N ASN A 463 5.72 -18.25 -28.02
CA ASN A 463 6.63 -18.87 -28.98
C ASN A 463 7.08 -20.25 -28.49
N VAL A 464 7.48 -20.36 -27.22
CA VAL A 464 7.83 -21.62 -26.56
C VAL A 464 7.43 -21.59 -25.08
N THR A 465 7.26 -22.76 -24.48
CA THR A 465 7.14 -22.90 -23.02
C THR A 465 8.48 -22.59 -22.34
N GLY A 466 8.44 -21.98 -21.15
CA GLY A 466 9.61 -21.46 -20.47
C GLY A 466 10.00 -20.07 -20.98
N PHE A 467 11.19 -19.60 -20.61
CA PHE A 467 11.70 -18.32 -21.07
C PHE A 467 12.15 -18.36 -22.54
N SER A 468 11.80 -17.32 -23.29
CA SER A 468 12.35 -17.04 -24.62
C SER A 468 12.26 -15.56 -24.97
N THR A 469 13.26 -15.06 -25.67
CA THR A 469 13.26 -13.67 -26.16
C THR A 469 12.26 -13.41 -27.28
N LEU A 470 11.61 -14.47 -27.79
CA LEU A 470 10.54 -14.40 -28.78
C LEU A 470 9.13 -14.49 -28.15
N ASN A 471 9.03 -14.86 -26.88
CA ASN A 471 7.74 -14.82 -26.17
C ASN A 471 7.33 -13.37 -25.95
N LYS A 472 6.04 -13.05 -26.16
CA LYS A 472 5.50 -11.71 -25.94
C LYS A 472 4.39 -11.71 -24.90
N GLY A 473 4.23 -10.59 -24.20
CA GLY A 473 3.30 -10.48 -23.07
C GLY A 473 3.89 -11.12 -21.81
N ILE A 474 4.13 -12.44 -21.83
CA ILE A 474 4.82 -13.15 -20.75
C ILE A 474 6.15 -13.72 -21.25
N GLY A 475 7.26 -13.39 -20.59
CA GLY A 475 8.60 -13.82 -21.00
C GLY A 475 8.85 -15.31 -20.75
N ASN A 476 8.54 -15.74 -19.53
CA ASN A 476 8.65 -17.12 -19.07
C ASN A 476 7.25 -17.75 -18.95
N ILE A 477 6.86 -18.46 -20.00
CA ILE A 477 5.51 -19.00 -20.13
C ILE A 477 5.41 -20.31 -19.33
N PRO A 478 4.45 -20.42 -18.39
CA PRO A 478 4.32 -21.63 -17.59
C PRO A 478 3.87 -22.82 -18.43
N VAL A 479 4.18 -24.02 -17.94
CA VAL A 479 3.70 -25.27 -18.55
C VAL A 479 2.17 -25.36 -18.37
N VAL A 480 1.46 -25.68 -19.45
CA VAL A 480 0.01 -25.91 -19.45
C VAL A 480 -0.33 -27.11 -18.55
N GLY A 481 -1.36 -26.97 -17.71
CA GLY A 481 -1.89 -28.06 -16.88
C GLY A 481 -2.70 -27.53 -15.71
N ASP A 482 -2.86 -28.32 -14.65
CA ASP A 482 -3.65 -27.95 -13.47
C ASP A 482 -3.23 -26.61 -12.83
N ARG A 483 -1.97 -26.22 -13.00
CA ARG A 483 -1.41 -24.98 -12.45
C ARG A 483 -1.81 -23.75 -13.25
N PHE A 484 -1.75 -23.85 -14.57
CA PHE A 484 -1.90 -22.75 -15.51
C PHE A 484 -2.66 -23.16 -16.77
N THR A 485 -3.67 -22.37 -17.09
CA THR A 485 -4.28 -22.26 -18.42
C THR A 485 -3.61 -21.12 -19.17
N ILE A 486 -3.30 -21.33 -20.45
CA ILE A 486 -2.76 -20.28 -21.31
C ILE A 486 -3.88 -19.71 -22.17
N ASP A 487 -3.97 -18.39 -22.18
CA ASP A 487 -4.90 -17.62 -22.98
C ASP A 487 -4.11 -16.77 -23.97
N THR A 488 -4.40 -16.91 -25.26
CA THR A 488 -3.57 -16.31 -26.32
C THR A 488 -4.05 -14.91 -26.68
N PHE A 489 -3.21 -13.91 -26.43
CA PHE A 489 -3.53 -12.48 -26.57
C PHE A 489 -2.48 -11.76 -27.43
N TYR A 490 -2.93 -10.80 -28.24
CA TYR A 490 -2.04 -9.88 -28.95
C TYR A 490 -1.26 -9.06 -27.94
N SER A 491 0.01 -9.37 -27.77
CA SER A 491 0.86 -8.79 -26.74
C SER A 491 1.94 -7.86 -27.31
N ASP A 492 1.81 -7.50 -28.58
CA ASP A 492 2.69 -6.58 -29.30
C ASP A 492 2.04 -5.20 -29.37
N PRO A 493 2.60 -4.17 -28.69
CA PRO A 493 2.02 -2.84 -28.66
C PRO A 493 2.05 -2.12 -30.03
N THR A 494 2.76 -2.66 -31.03
CA THR A 494 2.76 -2.10 -32.40
C THR A 494 1.57 -2.57 -33.23
N GLN A 495 0.82 -3.56 -32.76
CA GLN A 495 -0.34 -4.10 -33.47
C GLN A 495 -1.62 -3.38 -33.03
N SER A 496 -2.52 -3.11 -33.99
CA SER A 496 -3.80 -2.41 -33.72
C SER A 496 -4.77 -3.17 -32.82
N ASN A 497 -4.51 -4.46 -32.60
CA ASN A 497 -5.30 -5.36 -31.77
C ASN A 497 -4.59 -5.69 -30.45
N TYR A 498 -3.60 -4.91 -30.03
CA TYR A 498 -2.92 -5.07 -28.75
C TYR A 498 -3.91 -5.24 -27.57
N GLN A 499 -3.59 -6.17 -26.68
CA GLN A 499 -4.40 -6.62 -25.53
C GLN A 499 -5.78 -7.20 -25.87
N THR A 500 -5.99 -7.67 -27.10
CA THR A 500 -7.20 -8.43 -27.47
C THR A 500 -6.90 -9.92 -27.62
N PRO A 501 -7.90 -10.81 -27.43
CA PRO A 501 -7.75 -12.23 -27.71
C PRO A 501 -7.37 -12.52 -29.16
N MET A 502 -6.41 -13.42 -29.37
CA MET A 502 -5.99 -13.85 -30.72
C MET A 502 -6.95 -14.86 -31.35
N ASN A 503 -7.40 -15.81 -30.54
CA ASN A 503 -8.26 -16.89 -30.97
C ASN A 503 -9.55 -16.81 -30.15
N THR A 504 -10.65 -16.38 -30.74
CA THR A 504 -11.95 -16.47 -30.04
C THR A 504 -12.33 -17.93 -29.72
N SER A 505 -11.80 -18.89 -30.49
CA SER A 505 -11.98 -20.33 -30.30
C SER A 505 -11.17 -20.96 -29.17
N SER A 506 -10.13 -20.30 -28.62
CA SER A 506 -9.38 -20.85 -27.47
C SER A 506 -10.19 -20.79 -26.18
N PHE A 507 -11.22 -19.93 -26.10
CA PHE A 507 -12.16 -19.94 -24.98
C PHE A 507 -13.13 -21.12 -25.02
N SER A 508 -13.55 -21.54 -26.23
CA SER A 508 -14.45 -22.69 -26.39
C SER A 508 -13.72 -24.01 -26.56
N ASN A 509 -12.42 -24.00 -26.87
CA ASN A 509 -11.66 -25.17 -27.32
C ASN A 509 -12.40 -25.96 -28.40
N GLU A 510 -13.08 -25.26 -29.31
CA GLU A 510 -13.96 -25.85 -30.31
C GLU A 510 -13.73 -25.21 -31.68
N SER A 511 -13.75 -26.01 -32.75
CA SER A 511 -13.60 -25.54 -34.14
C SER A 511 -14.29 -26.49 -35.12
N SER A 512 -14.78 -25.96 -36.25
CA SER A 512 -15.40 -26.74 -37.33
C SER A 512 -14.40 -27.42 -38.27
N GLY A 513 -13.11 -27.26 -38.00
CA GLY A 513 -12.00 -27.81 -38.76
C GLY A 513 -10.68 -27.63 -38.01
N MET A 514 -9.61 -28.26 -38.50
CA MET A 514 -8.29 -28.09 -37.89
C MET A 514 -7.89 -26.62 -37.94
N PRO A 515 -7.39 -26.01 -36.84
CA PRO A 515 -6.98 -24.62 -36.87
C PRO A 515 -5.90 -24.36 -37.92
N THR A 516 -6.10 -23.32 -38.74
CA THR A 516 -5.20 -22.93 -39.84
C THR A 516 -4.41 -21.66 -39.58
N ALA A 517 -4.71 -20.95 -38.49
CA ALA A 517 -4.07 -19.71 -38.09
C ALA A 517 -4.09 -19.57 -36.55
N GLY A 518 -3.42 -18.52 -36.07
CA GLY A 518 -3.34 -18.20 -34.64
C GLY A 518 -2.14 -18.82 -33.94
N PHE A 519 -1.98 -18.46 -32.67
CA PHE A 519 -0.95 -18.99 -31.78
C PHE A 519 -1.53 -20.06 -30.87
N TRP A 520 -0.81 -21.15 -30.67
CA TRP A 520 -1.30 -22.28 -29.87
C TRP A 520 -0.18 -22.88 -29.02
N MET A 521 -0.54 -23.46 -27.88
CA MET A 521 0.39 -24.18 -27.00
C MET A 521 0.39 -25.66 -27.33
N ALA A 522 1.57 -26.30 -27.38
CA ALA A 522 1.65 -27.75 -27.42
C ALA A 522 0.83 -28.37 -26.28
N GLY A 523 0.05 -29.39 -26.58
CA GLY A 523 -0.86 -30.03 -25.64
C GLY A 523 -2.29 -29.50 -25.64
N THR A 524 -2.58 -28.38 -26.30
CA THR A 524 -3.96 -27.89 -26.46
C THR A 524 -4.79 -28.87 -27.29
N PHE A 525 -5.98 -29.21 -26.80
CA PHE A 525 -6.98 -29.98 -27.54
C PHE A 525 -8.11 -29.07 -28.00
N VAL A 526 -8.38 -29.08 -29.31
CA VAL A 526 -9.51 -28.37 -29.92
C VAL A 526 -10.51 -29.40 -30.40
N ARG A 527 -11.68 -29.44 -29.77
CA ARG A 527 -12.78 -30.33 -30.13
C ARG A 527 -13.33 -29.96 -31.51
N ASN A 528 -13.57 -30.97 -32.33
CA ASN A 528 -14.22 -30.78 -33.61
C ASN A 528 -15.74 -30.69 -33.40
N VAL A 529 -16.35 -29.58 -33.80
CA VAL A 529 -17.82 -29.40 -33.77
C VAL A 529 -18.47 -29.65 -35.13
N ASN A 530 -17.68 -29.92 -36.17
CA ASN A 530 -18.19 -30.26 -37.49
C ASN A 530 -18.43 -31.76 -37.61
N THR A 531 -19.70 -32.15 -37.60
CA THR A 531 -20.15 -33.54 -37.70
C THR A 531 -19.85 -34.19 -39.05
N ALA A 532 -19.49 -33.42 -40.08
CA ALA A 532 -19.11 -33.96 -41.39
C ALA A 532 -17.63 -34.41 -41.47
N VAL A 533 -16.80 -34.03 -40.50
CA VAL A 533 -15.39 -34.43 -40.43
C VAL A 533 -15.24 -35.58 -39.46
N ALA A 534 -14.68 -36.71 -39.91
CA ALA A 534 -14.45 -37.91 -39.11
C ALA A 534 -13.25 -37.74 -38.13
N ALA A 535 -13.32 -36.73 -37.28
CA ALA A 535 -12.34 -36.41 -36.24
C ALA A 535 -13.08 -36.03 -34.95
N TYR A 536 -12.61 -36.54 -33.83
CA TYR A 536 -13.05 -36.12 -32.49
C TYR A 536 -12.52 -34.71 -32.16
N GLY A 537 -11.32 -34.39 -32.65
CA GLY A 537 -10.72 -33.08 -32.50
C GLY A 537 -9.28 -33.05 -33.02
N TYR A 538 -8.58 -32.01 -32.64
CA TYR A 538 -7.21 -31.72 -33.06
C TYR A 538 -6.35 -31.46 -31.83
N TYR A 539 -5.27 -32.21 -31.70
CA TYR A 539 -4.31 -32.07 -30.61
C TYR A 539 -3.07 -31.34 -31.10
N ARG A 540 -2.69 -30.28 -30.40
CA ARG A 540 -1.56 -29.43 -30.76
C ARG A 540 -0.24 -30.12 -30.38
N LEU A 541 0.67 -30.24 -31.34
CA LEU A 541 1.97 -30.91 -31.19
C LEU A 541 3.12 -29.95 -30.87
N THR A 542 3.08 -28.72 -31.40
CA THR A 542 4.13 -27.70 -31.26
C THR A 542 3.58 -26.44 -30.61
N THR A 543 4.42 -25.59 -30.01
CA THR A 543 4.01 -24.24 -29.55
C THR A 543 4.35 -23.20 -30.62
N GLY A 544 3.49 -22.19 -30.81
CA GLY A 544 3.75 -21.05 -31.69
C GLY A 544 2.68 -20.83 -32.76
N SER A 545 3.07 -20.17 -33.86
CA SER A 545 2.17 -19.72 -34.94
C SER A 545 2.11 -20.65 -36.17
N GLY A 546 2.93 -21.70 -36.24
CA GLY A 546 2.80 -22.74 -37.27
C GLY A 546 1.43 -23.41 -37.17
N ASN A 547 0.78 -23.76 -38.28
CA ASN A 547 -0.54 -24.43 -38.26
C ASN A 547 -0.64 -25.51 -39.36
N VAL A 548 0.42 -26.30 -39.52
CA VAL A 548 0.56 -27.33 -40.55
C VAL A 548 0.05 -28.68 -40.03
N SER A 549 -0.83 -29.31 -40.81
CA SER A 549 -1.34 -30.67 -40.53
C SER A 549 -0.19 -31.68 -40.43
N GLY A 550 -0.21 -32.55 -39.42
CA GLY A 550 0.80 -33.60 -39.23
C GLY A 550 2.11 -33.13 -38.63
N THR A 551 2.39 -31.81 -38.65
CA THR A 551 3.55 -31.20 -38.00
C THR A 551 3.14 -30.52 -36.70
N ASP A 552 2.21 -29.56 -36.79
CA ASP A 552 1.77 -28.75 -35.66
C ASP A 552 0.50 -29.32 -35.02
N TRP A 553 -0.29 -30.07 -35.78
CA TRP A 553 -1.58 -30.61 -35.36
C TRP A 553 -1.69 -32.10 -35.67
N LYS A 554 -2.19 -32.87 -34.70
CA LYS A 554 -2.58 -34.27 -34.86
C LYS A 554 -4.10 -34.39 -34.82
N THR A 555 -4.69 -34.99 -35.85
CA THR A 555 -6.10 -35.39 -35.82
C THR A 555 -6.30 -36.50 -34.79
N VAL A 556 -7.27 -36.31 -33.89
CA VAL A 556 -7.73 -37.32 -32.95
C VAL A 556 -8.98 -37.95 -33.54
N SER A 557 -8.92 -39.25 -33.85
CA SER A 557 -10.02 -40.00 -34.45
C SER A 557 -11.17 -40.18 -33.47
N LEU A 558 -12.40 -40.29 -33.99
CA LEU A 558 -13.53 -40.82 -33.23
C LEU A 558 -13.29 -42.31 -33.02
N SER A 559 -13.21 -42.76 -31.77
CA SER A 559 -13.10 -44.17 -31.40
C SER A 559 -14.41 -44.92 -31.58
#